data_AF-A0A8C1LUZ0-F1
#
_entry.id   AF-A0A8C1LUZ0-F1
#
_cell.length_a   1.000
_cell.length_b   1.000
_cell.length_c   1.000
_cell.angle_alpha   90.00
_cell.angle_beta   90.00
_cell.angle_gamma   90.00
#
_symmetry.space_group_name_H-M   'P 1'
#
loop_
_entity.id
_entity.type
_entity.pdbx_description
1 polymer ?
#
loop_
_entity_poly.entity_id
_entity_poly.type
_entity_poly.pdbx_seq_one_letter_code
_entity_poly.pdbx_strand_id
1 'polypeptide(L)'
;KPLRIDLILQPDSHIQAPKNVLAFQQPNAKKQRRISERAAKLAAMGVLPRREKLLQLRSAAAASGLSVKEHPVANNNPDRAFYDLWSAGTPETADPYYLEQTKKKLVKRPDRLNEKPSVLPAVEVIAPGGSYNPDFFSHQDLLREAHEVELKKQKAEEKLARQLAVNEDKATEESTFKEQVEGLIEEEEIEPQEPEGDTEDTVMGPTATQEKKTEKQRKKEKAQRIKVKKPNGLVGEVVTCCSLIGIESVLFFRRFQTPDLDVQLSDELASSLRSLKPEGSILKDRFKSLQKRNIIEPRERARFNRKYKLKYSEKRAFREIE
;
A
#
# COMPACT_ATOMS: atom_id res chain seq x y z
N LYS A 1 41.12 -7.00 53.40
CA LYS A 1 40.80 -7.99 54.46
C LYS A 1 39.28 -8.01 54.59
N PRO A 2 38.60 -9.15 54.48
CA PRO A 2 37.14 -9.21 54.63
C PRO A 2 36.74 -8.65 56.01
N LEU A 3 35.54 -8.08 56.10
CA LEU A 3 35.06 -7.55 57.38
C LEU A 3 34.85 -8.72 58.34
N ARG A 4 35.08 -8.49 59.64
CA ARG A 4 34.95 -9.53 60.67
C ARG A 4 33.54 -10.14 60.72
N ILE A 5 32.55 -9.33 60.38
CA ILE A 5 31.14 -9.72 60.23
C ILE A 5 30.95 -10.73 59.10
N ASP A 6 31.63 -10.55 57.96
CA ASP A 6 31.55 -11.47 56.83
C ASP A 6 32.21 -12.81 57.14
N LEU A 7 33.27 -12.81 57.97
CA LEU A 7 33.92 -14.05 58.45
C LEU A 7 33.04 -14.83 59.43
N ILE A 8 32.26 -14.13 60.28
CA ILE A 8 31.30 -14.76 61.20
C ILE A 8 30.09 -15.34 60.45
N LEU A 9 29.74 -14.76 59.29
CA LEU A 9 28.63 -15.19 58.45
C LEU A 9 29.00 -16.31 57.47
N GLN A 10 30.28 -16.66 57.35
CA GLN A 10 30.69 -17.83 56.59
C GLN A 10 30.31 -19.11 57.35
N PRO A 11 29.87 -20.17 56.66
CA PRO A 11 29.51 -21.41 57.32
C PRO A 11 30.75 -22.08 57.92
N ASP A 12 30.76 -22.27 59.24
CA ASP A 12 31.85 -22.94 59.97
C ASP A 12 31.94 -24.45 59.72
N SER A 13 30.96 -25.04 59.02
CA SER A 13 30.94 -26.48 58.75
C SER A 13 31.96 -26.85 57.68
N HIS A 14 32.86 -27.79 57.99
CA HIS A 14 33.84 -28.34 57.05
C HIS A 14 33.21 -29.21 55.93
N ILE A 15 31.88 -29.38 55.97
CA ILE A 15 31.09 -30.10 54.99
C ILE A 15 30.75 -29.11 53.87
N GLN A 16 31.12 -29.46 52.64
CA GLN A 16 30.80 -28.67 51.47
C GLN A 16 29.28 -28.48 51.35
N ALA A 17 28.84 -27.23 51.19
CA ALA A 17 27.44 -26.95 50.98
C ALA A 17 26.91 -27.72 49.76
N PRO A 18 25.72 -28.33 49.85
CA PRO A 18 25.15 -29.06 48.74
C PRO A 18 25.02 -28.13 47.53
N LYS A 19 25.46 -28.61 46.35
CA LYS A 19 25.42 -27.82 45.12
C LYS A 19 23.98 -27.39 44.85
N ASN A 20 23.72 -26.10 44.87
CA ASN A 20 22.40 -25.56 44.54
C ASN A 20 22.19 -25.65 43.02
N VAL A 21 21.64 -26.78 42.57
CA VAL A 21 21.33 -27.09 41.16
C VAL A 21 20.31 -26.14 40.54
N LEU A 22 19.53 -25.41 41.35
CA LEU A 22 18.54 -24.44 40.88
C LEU A 22 19.13 -23.04 40.67
N ALA A 23 20.24 -22.69 41.33
CA ALA A 23 20.87 -21.37 41.18
C ALA A 23 21.31 -21.08 39.74
N PHE A 24 21.63 -22.12 38.97
CA PHE A 24 22.04 -22.02 37.57
C PHE A 24 20.87 -22.10 36.58
N GLN A 25 19.66 -22.41 37.03
CA GLN A 25 18.47 -22.46 36.19
C GLN A 25 17.88 -21.05 36.04
N GLN A 26 18.27 -20.36 34.97
CA GLN A 26 17.63 -19.10 34.59
C GLN A 26 16.33 -19.42 33.81
N PRO A 27 15.15 -19.05 34.33
CA PRO A 27 13.91 -19.22 33.57
C PRO A 27 14.02 -18.43 32.26
N ASN A 28 13.60 -19.07 31.16
CA ASN A 28 13.71 -18.51 29.81
C ASN A 28 15.14 -18.20 29.33
N ALA A 29 16.17 -18.91 29.83
CA ALA A 29 17.57 -18.70 29.42
C ALA A 29 17.78 -18.68 27.90
N LYS A 30 17.13 -19.57 27.14
CA LYS A 30 17.21 -19.59 25.66
C LYS A 30 16.68 -18.29 25.03
N LYS A 31 15.62 -17.71 25.57
CA LYS A 31 15.05 -16.45 25.08
C LYS A 31 15.97 -15.27 25.41
N GLN A 32 16.52 -15.25 26.62
CA GLN A 32 17.49 -14.23 27.04
C GLN A 32 18.74 -14.25 26.16
N ARG A 33 19.31 -15.44 25.89
CA ARG A 33 20.45 -15.61 24.97
C ARG A 33 20.16 -15.08 23.56
N ARG A 34 18.99 -15.39 22.99
CA ARG A 34 18.59 -14.86 21.68
C ARG A 34 18.46 -13.33 21.69
N ILE A 35 17.94 -12.75 22.77
CA ILE A 35 17.82 -11.30 22.92
C ILE A 35 19.20 -10.65 23.02
N SER A 36 20.12 -11.21 23.82
CA SER A 36 21.48 -10.69 23.98
C SER A 36 22.30 -10.84 22.69
N GLU A 37 22.19 -11.97 21.98
CA GLU A 37 22.84 -12.17 20.68
C GLU A 37 22.32 -11.18 19.63
N ARG A 38 20.99 -10.94 19.60
CA ARG A 38 20.39 -9.95 18.71
C ARG A 38 20.87 -8.54 19.04
N ALA A 39 20.95 -8.20 20.33
CA ALA A 39 21.48 -6.90 20.77
C ALA A 39 22.96 -6.75 20.39
N ALA A 40 23.79 -7.77 20.60
CA ALA A 40 25.20 -7.77 20.20
C ALA A 40 25.38 -7.64 18.69
N LYS A 41 24.56 -8.32 17.88
CA LYS A 41 24.56 -8.17 16.41
C LYS A 41 24.18 -6.75 15.98
N LEU A 42 23.14 -6.17 16.59
CA LEU A 42 22.76 -4.79 16.31
C LEU A 42 23.85 -3.79 16.73
N ALA A 43 24.49 -4.01 17.88
CA ALA A 43 25.62 -3.21 18.34
C ALA A 43 26.84 -3.33 17.42
N ALA A 44 27.16 -4.54 16.93
CA ALA A 44 28.21 -4.76 15.93
C ALA A 44 27.89 -4.07 14.59
N MET A 45 26.60 -3.98 14.23
CA MET A 45 26.12 -3.19 13.10
C MET A 45 26.04 -1.67 13.40
N GLY A 46 26.40 -1.23 14.62
CA GLY A 46 26.34 0.18 15.03
C GLY A 46 24.94 0.72 15.30
N VAL A 47 23.91 -0.14 15.37
CA VAL A 47 22.52 0.25 15.61
C VAL A 47 22.23 0.29 17.10
N LEU A 48 22.17 1.50 17.66
CA LEU A 48 21.81 1.72 19.06
C LEU A 48 20.31 1.47 19.31
N PRO A 49 19.93 0.94 20.49
CA PRO A 49 18.53 0.83 20.88
C PRO A 49 17.88 2.22 20.96
N ARG A 50 16.58 2.28 20.67
CA ARG A 50 15.80 3.53 20.66
C ARG A 50 15.97 4.36 21.93
N ARG A 51 16.05 3.71 23.09
CA ARG A 51 16.22 4.39 24.39
C ARG A 51 17.55 5.15 24.47
N GLU A 52 18.65 4.55 24.05
CA GLU A 52 19.97 5.19 24.04
C GLU A 52 20.04 6.30 22.99
N LYS A 53 19.46 6.07 21.80
CA LYS A 53 19.34 7.11 20.77
C LYS A 53 18.58 8.33 21.28
N LEU A 54 17.48 8.11 22.01
CA LEU A 54 16.72 9.21 22.64
C LEU A 54 17.51 9.90 23.75
N LEU A 55 18.29 9.17 24.55
CA LEU A 55 19.16 9.76 25.56
C LEU A 55 20.27 10.61 24.94
N GLN A 56 20.91 10.14 23.87
CA GLN A 56 21.92 10.91 23.13
C GLN A 56 21.32 12.17 22.50
N LEU A 57 20.14 12.08 21.90
CA LEU A 57 19.43 13.25 21.39
C LEU A 57 19.09 14.24 22.50
N ARG A 58 18.71 13.74 23.69
CA ARG A 58 18.42 14.58 24.86
C ARG A 58 19.68 15.25 25.41
N SER A 59 20.79 14.53 25.52
CA SER A 59 22.07 15.10 25.97
C SER A 59 22.63 16.09 24.96
N ALA A 60 22.51 15.81 23.66
CA ALA A 60 22.89 16.74 22.60
C ALA A 60 22.03 18.00 22.60
N ALA A 61 20.71 17.87 22.78
CA ALA A 61 19.80 19.01 22.92
C ALA A 61 20.09 19.86 24.17
N ALA A 62 20.45 19.20 25.28
CA ALA A 62 20.89 19.88 26.50
C ALA A 62 22.22 20.62 26.30
N ALA A 63 23.19 20.00 25.62
CA ALA A 63 24.47 20.63 25.29
C ALA A 63 24.33 21.79 24.29
N SER A 64 23.37 21.72 23.36
CA SER A 64 23.07 22.79 22.40
C SER A 64 22.23 23.93 22.97
N GLY A 65 21.88 23.89 24.26
CA GLY A 65 21.12 24.96 24.93
C GLY A 65 19.67 25.10 24.45
N LEU A 66 19.12 24.11 23.76
CA LEU A 66 17.70 24.13 23.37
C LEU A 66 16.87 23.89 24.63
N SER A 67 16.07 24.88 25.03
CA SER A 67 15.20 24.78 26.20
C SER A 67 14.16 23.68 25.98
N VAL A 68 14.40 22.52 26.59
CA VAL A 68 13.38 21.49 26.72
C VAL A 68 12.29 22.08 27.60
N LYS A 69 11.02 22.05 27.16
CA LYS A 69 9.88 22.41 28.01
C LYS A 69 10.02 21.66 29.32
N GLU A 70 10.24 22.40 30.41
CA GLU A 70 10.33 21.83 31.75
C GLU A 70 9.02 21.11 32.04
N HIS A 71 9.11 19.80 32.25
CA HIS A 71 7.96 19.06 32.76
C HIS A 71 7.72 19.52 34.20
N PRO A 72 6.45 19.68 34.62
CA PRO A 72 6.15 20.09 35.98
C PRO A 72 6.80 19.12 36.96
N VAL A 73 7.60 19.68 37.88
CA VAL A 73 8.27 18.94 38.94
C VAL A 73 7.21 18.26 39.80
N ALA A 74 7.40 16.97 40.13
CA ALA A 74 6.48 16.22 40.96
C ALA A 74 6.28 16.91 42.32
N ASN A 75 5.06 16.85 42.87
CA ASN A 75 4.70 17.55 44.12
C ASN A 75 5.57 17.18 45.33
N ASN A 76 6.25 16.03 45.30
CA ASN A 76 7.04 15.50 46.43
C ASN A 76 8.53 15.84 46.34
N ASN A 77 8.97 16.71 45.43
CA ASN A 77 10.38 17.04 45.26
C ASN A 77 10.81 18.10 46.30
N PRO A 78 11.80 17.84 47.17
CA PRO A 78 12.20 18.76 48.24
C PRO A 78 12.91 20.02 47.71
N ASP A 79 13.52 19.95 46.53
CA ASP A 79 14.20 21.09 45.89
C ASP A 79 13.24 22.05 45.17
N ARG A 80 11.92 21.79 45.24
CA ARG A 80 10.91 22.68 44.66
C ARG A 80 10.77 23.92 45.54
N ALA A 81 11.00 25.10 44.96
CA ALA A 81 10.72 26.36 45.63
C ALA A 81 9.26 26.39 46.15
N PHE A 82 9.07 26.83 47.39
CA PHE A 82 7.75 26.93 48.03
C PHE A 82 6.82 27.81 47.18
N TYR A 83 5.83 27.20 46.55
CA TYR A 83 4.87 27.91 45.71
C TYR A 83 3.81 28.53 46.64
N ASP A 84 3.92 29.85 46.85
CA ASP A 84 2.98 30.60 47.67
C ASP A 84 1.66 30.81 46.92
N LEU A 85 0.64 30.05 47.32
CA LEU A 85 -0.73 30.11 46.79
C LEU A 85 -1.40 31.48 46.97
N TRP A 86 -0.87 32.34 47.83
CA TRP A 86 -1.42 33.66 48.16
C TRP A 86 -0.57 34.82 47.64
N SER A 87 0.56 34.52 46.98
CA SER A 87 1.33 35.53 46.27
C SER A 87 0.52 36.04 45.07
N ALA A 88 0.24 37.34 45.05
CA ALA A 88 -0.66 37.99 44.06
C ALA A 88 -0.13 38.00 42.61
N GLY A 89 0.87 37.17 42.28
CA GLY A 89 1.55 37.13 40.99
C GLY A 89 1.41 35.77 40.33
N THR A 90 0.20 35.42 39.87
CA THR A 90 0.09 34.37 38.85
C THR A 90 0.66 34.97 37.56
N PRO A 91 1.73 34.43 36.94
CA PRO A 91 2.31 35.06 35.75
C PRO A 91 1.29 35.08 34.61
N GLU A 92 0.78 36.27 34.30
CA GLU A 92 -0.15 36.55 33.21
C GLU A 92 0.53 36.24 31.88
N THR A 93 0.27 35.04 31.38
CA THR A 93 0.84 34.48 30.16
C THR A 93 -0.23 34.35 29.08
N ALA A 94 -1.04 35.40 28.87
CA ALA A 94 -2.10 35.42 27.85
C ALA A 94 -2.58 36.82 27.43
N ASP A 95 -3.15 36.89 26.21
CA ASP A 95 -3.71 38.10 25.58
C ASP A 95 -4.91 38.69 26.35
N PRO A 96 -4.98 40.01 26.55
CA PRO A 96 -5.93 40.66 27.46
C PRO A 96 -7.41 40.46 27.07
N TYR A 97 -7.72 40.43 25.77
CA TYR A 97 -9.10 40.37 25.25
C TYR A 97 -9.88 39.11 25.67
N TYR A 98 -9.24 37.94 25.73
CA TYR A 98 -9.90 36.67 26.05
C TYR A 98 -10.10 36.47 27.57
N LEU A 99 -9.27 37.12 28.38
CA LEU A 99 -9.32 37.10 29.84
C LEU A 99 -10.50 37.90 30.38
N GLU A 100 -10.80 39.05 29.77
CA GLU A 100 -11.89 39.95 30.17
C GLU A 100 -13.28 39.31 30.02
N GLN A 101 -13.52 38.61 28.91
CA GLN A 101 -14.86 38.09 28.59
C GLN A 101 -15.12 36.69 29.15
N THR A 102 -14.14 35.79 29.10
CA THR A 102 -14.38 34.35 29.38
C THR A 102 -13.51 33.77 30.48
N LYS A 103 -12.51 34.53 30.96
CA LYS A 103 -11.52 34.14 31.98
C LYS A 103 -10.78 32.82 31.71
N LYS A 104 -10.92 32.25 30.51
CA LYS A 104 -10.41 30.94 30.13
C LYS A 104 -9.72 31.04 28.78
N LYS A 105 -8.52 30.49 28.69
CA LYS A 105 -7.74 30.42 27.46
C LYS A 105 -8.36 29.42 26.49
N LEU A 106 -8.55 29.81 25.22
CA LEU A 106 -8.92 28.87 24.18
C LEU A 106 -7.76 27.91 23.93
N VAL A 107 -8.04 26.60 23.92
CA VAL A 107 -7.02 25.58 23.65
C VAL A 107 -6.54 25.72 22.22
N LYS A 108 -5.21 25.84 22.01
CA LYS A 108 -4.62 25.91 20.67
C LYS A 108 -4.92 24.62 19.91
N ARG A 109 -5.48 24.75 18.70
CA ARG A 109 -5.74 23.63 17.81
C ARG A 109 -4.40 23.00 17.37
N PRO A 110 -4.26 21.66 17.39
CA PRO A 110 -3.05 21.01 16.89
C PRO A 110 -2.81 21.33 15.40
N ASP A 111 -1.55 21.59 15.02
CA ASP A 111 -1.19 22.00 13.66
C ASP A 111 -1.58 20.96 12.59
N ARG A 112 -1.47 19.66 12.95
CA ARG A 112 -1.90 18.54 12.09
C ARG A 112 -3.33 18.63 11.60
N LEU A 113 -4.22 19.28 12.35
CA LEU A 113 -5.63 19.38 12.00
C LEU A 113 -5.89 20.47 10.93
N ASN A 114 -4.90 21.31 10.62
CA ASN A 114 -4.95 22.29 9.55
C ASN A 114 -4.39 21.74 8.23
N GLU A 115 -3.63 20.64 8.27
CA GLU A 115 -3.10 19.96 7.10
C GLU A 115 -4.24 19.27 6.33
N LYS A 116 -4.36 19.54 5.03
CA LYS A 116 -5.34 18.86 4.17
C LYS A 116 -4.85 17.44 3.87
N PRO A 117 -5.76 16.44 3.80
CA PRO A 117 -5.36 15.04 3.55
C PRO A 117 -4.77 14.80 2.16
N SER A 118 -5.11 15.65 1.18
CA SER A 118 -4.60 15.54 -0.19
C SER A 118 -4.41 16.93 -0.83
N VAL A 119 -3.48 17.02 -1.78
CA VAL A 119 -3.20 18.23 -2.59
C VAL A 119 -4.11 18.33 -3.83
N LEU A 120 -4.90 17.29 -4.13
CA LEU A 120 -5.73 17.22 -5.33
C LEU A 120 -6.85 18.29 -5.34
N PRO A 121 -7.20 18.83 -6.53
CA PRO A 121 -8.31 19.77 -6.65
C PRO A 121 -9.64 19.13 -6.27
N ALA A 122 -10.60 19.96 -5.83
CA ALA A 122 -11.90 19.47 -5.37
C ALA A 122 -12.79 18.97 -6.52
N VAL A 123 -12.65 19.56 -7.70
CA VAL A 123 -13.39 19.22 -8.91
C VAL A 123 -12.35 18.92 -9.99
N GLU A 124 -12.49 17.77 -10.64
CA GLU A 124 -11.64 17.38 -11.76
C GLU A 124 -12.17 18.07 -13.01
N VAL A 125 -11.29 18.74 -13.75
CA VAL A 125 -11.65 19.37 -15.01
C VAL A 125 -11.58 18.31 -16.09
N ILE A 126 -12.68 18.09 -16.79
CA ILE A 126 -12.78 17.14 -17.91
C ILE A 126 -11.94 17.67 -19.08
N ALA A 127 -11.41 16.75 -19.89
CA ALA A 127 -10.72 17.11 -21.13
C ALA A 127 -11.65 17.88 -22.10
N PRO A 128 -11.12 18.78 -22.94
CA PRO A 128 -11.92 19.64 -23.82
C PRO A 128 -12.76 18.85 -24.85
N GLY A 129 -12.34 17.62 -25.18
CA GLY A 129 -13.07 16.70 -26.04
C GLY A 129 -14.42 16.24 -25.49
N GLY A 130 -14.70 16.45 -24.19
CA GLY A 130 -15.97 16.14 -23.54
C GLY A 130 -16.94 17.32 -23.52
N SER A 131 -16.59 18.42 -24.19
CA SER A 131 -17.52 19.52 -24.42
C SER A 131 -18.59 19.11 -25.43
N TYR A 132 -19.73 19.79 -25.39
CA TYR A 132 -20.86 19.53 -26.28
C TYR A 132 -20.53 19.72 -27.78
N ASN A 133 -19.62 20.64 -28.11
CA ASN A 133 -19.16 20.87 -29.47
C ASN A 133 -17.62 20.90 -29.49
N PRO A 134 -16.98 19.74 -29.42
CA PRO A 134 -15.54 19.63 -29.29
C PRO A 134 -14.84 19.83 -30.64
N ASP A 135 -13.57 20.23 -30.59
CA ASP A 135 -12.71 20.14 -31.78
C ASP A 135 -12.43 18.67 -32.10
N PHE A 136 -12.30 18.36 -33.39
CA PHE A 136 -12.15 16.98 -33.87
C PHE A 136 -10.96 16.28 -33.21
N PHE A 137 -9.80 16.94 -33.09
CA PHE A 137 -8.62 16.33 -32.50
C PHE A 137 -8.82 16.06 -31.00
N SER A 138 -9.39 17.02 -30.28
CA SER A 138 -9.66 16.89 -28.85
C SER A 138 -10.64 15.76 -28.52
N HIS A 139 -11.65 15.56 -29.38
CA HIS A 139 -12.63 14.49 -29.24
C HIS A 139 -12.01 13.12 -29.51
N GLN A 140 -11.21 13.00 -30.58
CA GLN A 140 -10.52 11.76 -30.93
C GLN A 140 -9.48 11.36 -29.88
N ASP A 141 -8.76 12.31 -29.29
CA ASP A 141 -7.80 12.02 -28.22
C ASP A 141 -8.51 11.51 -26.96
N LEU A 142 -9.66 12.07 -26.62
CA LEU A 142 -10.47 11.64 -25.48
C LEU A 142 -11.08 10.24 -25.74
N LEU A 143 -11.59 9.98 -26.94
CA LEU A 143 -12.04 8.64 -27.35
C LEU A 143 -10.91 7.62 -27.30
N ARG A 144 -9.70 8.00 -27.73
CA ARG A 144 -8.52 7.13 -27.66
C ARG A 144 -8.18 6.78 -26.21
N GLU A 145 -8.20 7.76 -25.31
CA GLU A 145 -7.96 7.54 -23.88
C GLU A 145 -8.99 6.57 -23.28
N ALA A 146 -10.28 6.78 -23.57
CA ALA A 146 -11.35 5.89 -23.12
C ALA A 146 -11.18 4.46 -23.68
N HIS A 147 -10.89 4.34 -24.97
CA HIS A 147 -10.64 3.05 -25.62
C HIS A 147 -9.45 2.31 -25.01
N GLU A 148 -8.36 3.00 -24.69
CA GLU A 148 -7.20 2.39 -24.03
C GLU A 148 -7.52 1.85 -22.62
N VAL A 149 -8.39 2.54 -21.87
CA VAL A 149 -8.86 2.07 -20.57
C VAL A 149 -9.69 0.80 -20.73
N GLU A 150 -10.62 0.77 -21.67
CA GLU A 150 -11.45 -0.41 -21.94
C GLU A 150 -10.63 -1.60 -22.46
N LEU A 151 -9.67 -1.39 -23.36
CA LEU A 151 -8.76 -2.45 -23.81
C LEU A 151 -7.95 -3.06 -22.66
N LYS A 152 -7.57 -2.25 -21.66
CA LYS A 152 -6.88 -2.77 -20.47
C LYS A 152 -7.80 -3.65 -19.63
N LYS A 153 -9.07 -3.28 -19.49
CA LYS A 153 -10.09 -4.10 -18.79
C LYS A 153 -10.36 -5.40 -19.56
N GLN A 154 -10.61 -5.33 -20.86
CA GLN A 154 -10.83 -6.51 -21.71
C GLN A 154 -9.65 -7.47 -21.65
N LYS A 155 -8.41 -6.98 -21.76
CA LYS A 155 -7.21 -7.83 -21.63
C LYS A 155 -7.10 -8.49 -20.25
N ALA A 156 -7.52 -7.80 -19.19
CA ALA A 156 -7.53 -8.36 -17.84
C ALA A 156 -8.61 -9.45 -17.69
N GLU A 157 -9.79 -9.22 -18.25
CA GLU A 157 -10.90 -10.19 -18.30
C GLU A 157 -10.52 -11.41 -19.13
N GLU A 158 -9.97 -11.24 -20.33
CA GLU A 158 -9.47 -12.34 -21.16
C GLU A 158 -8.37 -13.12 -20.45
N LYS A 159 -7.44 -12.44 -19.77
CA LYS A 159 -6.40 -13.11 -19.00
C LYS A 159 -7.00 -13.95 -17.87
N LEU A 160 -8.02 -13.43 -17.19
CA LEU A 160 -8.74 -14.15 -16.14
C LEU A 160 -9.54 -15.32 -16.73
N ALA A 161 -10.22 -15.11 -17.86
CA ALA A 161 -10.94 -16.15 -18.59
C ALA A 161 -10.01 -17.27 -19.05
N ARG A 162 -8.83 -16.94 -19.58
CA ARG A 162 -7.78 -17.93 -19.94
C ARG A 162 -7.24 -18.67 -18.72
N GLN A 163 -7.16 -18.03 -17.55
CA GLN A 163 -6.76 -18.68 -16.31
C GLN A 163 -7.86 -19.59 -15.73
N LEU A 164 -9.13 -19.21 -15.90
CA LEU A 164 -10.29 -19.99 -15.46
C LEU A 164 -10.70 -21.07 -16.45
N ALA A 165 -10.32 -20.92 -17.72
CA ALA A 165 -10.45 -21.95 -18.75
C ALA A 165 -9.56 -23.13 -18.35
N VAL A 166 -10.10 -23.98 -17.49
CA VAL A 166 -9.62 -25.34 -17.30
C VAL A 166 -9.93 -26.06 -18.61
N ASN A 167 -8.91 -26.60 -19.27
CA ASN A 167 -9.11 -27.41 -20.46
C ASN A 167 -10.07 -28.56 -20.11
N GLU A 168 -11.23 -28.60 -20.77
CA GLU A 168 -12.20 -29.69 -20.61
C GLU A 168 -11.61 -31.03 -21.10
N ASP A 169 -10.60 -30.96 -21.98
CA ASP A 169 -9.68 -32.04 -22.33
C ASP A 169 -8.76 -32.37 -21.15
N LYS A 170 -9.32 -32.84 -20.04
CA LYS A 170 -8.55 -33.61 -19.07
C LYS A 170 -8.17 -34.90 -19.78
N ALA A 171 -6.86 -35.12 -19.95
CA ALA A 171 -6.33 -36.30 -20.61
C ALA A 171 -7.05 -37.56 -20.08
N THR A 172 -7.86 -38.19 -20.93
CA THR A 172 -8.47 -39.47 -20.63
C THR A 172 -7.35 -40.47 -20.41
N GLU A 173 -7.57 -41.49 -19.58
CA GLU A 173 -6.58 -42.56 -19.37
C GLU A 173 -6.08 -43.13 -20.70
N GLU A 174 -6.94 -43.17 -21.73
CA GLU A 174 -6.60 -43.58 -23.09
C GLU A 174 -5.64 -42.64 -23.83
N SER A 175 -5.73 -41.30 -23.65
CA SER A 175 -4.81 -40.37 -24.30
C SER A 175 -3.44 -40.40 -23.61
N THR A 176 -3.42 -40.52 -22.27
CA THR A 176 -2.17 -40.73 -21.52
C THR A 176 -1.52 -42.08 -21.84
N PHE A 177 -2.31 -43.13 -22.08
CA PHE A 177 -1.79 -44.44 -22.50
C PHE A 177 -1.23 -44.42 -23.92
N LYS A 178 -1.89 -43.73 -24.87
CA LYS A 178 -1.35 -43.53 -26.22
C LYS A 178 -0.01 -42.81 -26.20
N GLU A 179 0.11 -41.72 -25.44
CA GLU A 179 1.39 -41.01 -25.25
C GLU A 179 2.49 -41.91 -24.63
N GLN A 180 2.13 -42.88 -23.78
CA GLN A 180 3.07 -43.86 -23.23
C GLN A 180 3.49 -44.95 -24.23
N VAL A 181 2.65 -45.26 -25.22
CA VAL A 181 2.89 -46.28 -26.24
C VAL A 181 3.60 -45.71 -27.47
N GLU A 182 3.41 -44.42 -27.77
CA GLU A 182 3.91 -43.73 -28.98
C GLU A 182 5.45 -43.51 -29.00
N GLY A 183 6.18 -43.98 -27.99
CA GLY A 183 7.64 -44.05 -27.98
C GLY A 183 8.22 -45.47 -27.96
N LEU A 184 7.37 -46.50 -28.03
CA LEU A 184 7.77 -47.91 -27.94
C LEU A 184 7.68 -48.65 -29.29
N ILE A 185 7.13 -48.02 -30.32
CA ILE A 185 7.07 -48.53 -31.68
C ILE A 185 8.19 -47.81 -32.45
N GLU A 186 9.28 -48.52 -32.76
CA GLU A 186 10.28 -48.02 -33.72
C GLU A 186 9.57 -47.86 -35.08
N GLU A 187 9.49 -46.62 -35.56
CA GLU A 187 8.92 -46.29 -36.86
C GLU A 187 9.70 -47.03 -37.95
N GLU A 188 9.10 -48.07 -38.55
CA GLU A 188 9.59 -48.61 -39.83
C GLU A 188 9.47 -47.51 -40.89
N GLU A 189 10.62 -47.17 -41.46
CA GLU A 189 10.89 -46.17 -42.48
C GLU A 189 9.99 -46.37 -43.72
N ILE A 190 8.89 -45.62 -43.81
CA ILE A 190 8.07 -45.53 -45.03
C ILE A 190 8.61 -44.36 -45.85
N GLU A 191 9.38 -44.68 -46.89
CA GLU A 191 9.83 -43.73 -47.92
C GLU A 191 8.65 -43.03 -48.61
N PRO A 192 8.61 -41.69 -48.69
CA PRO A 192 7.69 -40.99 -49.57
C PRO A 192 8.25 -40.94 -51.01
N GLN A 193 7.55 -41.58 -51.95
CA GLN A 193 7.75 -41.41 -53.40
C GLN A 193 7.15 -40.07 -53.86
N GLU A 194 7.97 -39.24 -54.52
CA GLU A 194 7.53 -38.06 -55.27
C GLU A 194 7.00 -38.44 -56.67
N PRO A 195 6.05 -37.66 -57.22
CA PRO A 195 6.03 -37.40 -58.65
C PRO A 195 6.26 -35.92 -58.97
N GLU A 196 7.25 -35.69 -59.83
CA GLU A 196 7.56 -34.41 -60.47
C GLU A 196 6.48 -33.94 -61.46
N GLY A 197 6.38 -32.62 -61.62
CA GLY A 197 5.56 -31.94 -62.62
C GLY A 197 5.63 -30.42 -62.49
N ASP A 198 6.57 -29.84 -63.24
CA ASP A 198 6.96 -28.43 -63.38
C ASP A 198 5.84 -27.38 -63.46
N THR A 199 6.06 -26.20 -62.85
CA THR A 199 6.26 -24.93 -63.59
C THR A 199 6.58 -23.75 -62.66
N GLU A 200 7.73 -23.16 -62.96
CA GLU A 200 8.42 -21.95 -62.51
C GLU A 200 7.61 -20.84 -61.80
N ASP A 201 8.04 -20.47 -60.59
CA ASP A 201 8.42 -19.08 -60.30
C ASP A 201 9.39 -19.01 -59.12
N THR A 202 10.65 -18.72 -59.45
CA THR A 202 11.75 -18.58 -58.49
C THR A 202 11.73 -17.17 -57.89
N VAL A 203 11.26 -17.03 -56.65
CA VAL A 203 11.64 -15.90 -55.80
C VAL A 203 12.28 -16.45 -54.53
N MET A 204 13.61 -16.59 -54.60
CA MET A 204 14.50 -16.83 -53.47
C MET A 204 14.27 -15.75 -52.39
N GLY A 205 13.63 -16.12 -51.28
CA GLY A 205 13.70 -15.33 -50.05
C GLY A 205 15.11 -15.42 -49.47
N PRO A 206 15.78 -14.31 -49.09
CA PRO A 206 17.07 -14.40 -48.45
C PRO A 206 16.92 -14.98 -47.04
N THR A 207 17.29 -16.24 -46.86
CA THR A 207 17.65 -16.81 -45.56
C THR A 207 18.98 -16.19 -45.10
N ALA A 208 18.92 -14.91 -44.75
CA ALA A 208 20.03 -14.23 -44.11
C ALA A 208 20.26 -14.87 -42.74
N THR A 209 21.30 -15.70 -42.64
CA THR A 209 21.85 -16.17 -41.37
C THR A 209 22.29 -14.92 -40.58
N GLN A 210 21.41 -14.41 -39.73
CA GLN A 210 21.75 -13.28 -38.88
C GLN A 210 22.79 -13.76 -37.88
N GLU A 211 24.03 -13.30 -38.05
CA GLU A 211 25.09 -13.49 -37.07
C GLU A 211 24.58 -13.06 -35.69
N LYS A 212 24.61 -13.98 -34.73
CA LYS A 212 24.14 -13.72 -33.37
C LYS A 212 24.99 -12.59 -32.77
N LYS A 213 24.39 -11.40 -32.59
CA LYS A 213 24.99 -10.27 -31.86
C LYS A 213 25.60 -10.75 -30.54
N THR A 214 26.87 -10.44 -30.31
CA THR A 214 27.57 -10.79 -29.06
C THR A 214 26.90 -10.13 -27.84
N GLU A 215 26.99 -10.75 -26.66
CA GLU A 215 26.27 -10.33 -25.45
C GLU A 215 26.57 -8.87 -25.05
N LYS A 216 27.79 -8.39 -25.33
CA LYS A 216 28.20 -6.99 -25.14
C LYS A 216 27.41 -6.02 -26.02
N GLN A 217 27.14 -6.37 -27.28
CA GLN A 217 26.34 -5.56 -28.18
C GLN A 217 24.88 -5.51 -27.72
N ARG A 218 24.35 -6.62 -27.19
CA ARG A 218 22.99 -6.70 -26.61
C ARG A 218 22.83 -5.84 -25.34
N LYS A 219 23.85 -5.79 -24.48
CA LYS A 219 23.88 -4.91 -23.29
C LYS A 219 24.01 -3.43 -23.67
N LYS A 220 24.83 -3.10 -24.67
CA LYS A 220 25.02 -1.73 -25.17
C LYS A 220 23.76 -1.18 -25.84
N GLU A 221 23.08 -2.01 -26.63
CA GLU A 221 21.81 -1.69 -27.27
C GLU A 221 20.69 -1.51 -26.23
N LYS A 222 20.61 -2.37 -25.19
CA LYS A 222 19.70 -2.16 -24.05
C LYS A 222 19.98 -0.84 -23.33
N ALA A 223 21.24 -0.51 -23.05
CA ALA A 223 21.61 0.74 -22.40
C ALA A 223 21.28 1.97 -23.26
N GLN A 224 21.48 1.90 -24.58
CA GLN A 224 21.09 2.94 -25.52
C GLN A 224 19.57 3.08 -25.61
N ARG A 225 18.83 1.96 -25.63
CA ARG A 225 17.35 1.97 -25.62
C ARG A 225 16.79 2.53 -24.32
N ILE A 226 17.45 2.29 -23.18
CA ILE A 226 17.12 2.93 -21.88
C ILE A 226 17.43 4.43 -21.90
N LYS A 227 18.51 4.87 -22.57
CA LYS A 227 18.83 6.30 -22.75
C LYS A 227 17.85 7.01 -23.70
N VAL A 228 17.44 6.38 -24.80
CA VAL A 228 16.44 6.92 -25.73
C VAL A 228 15.05 6.96 -25.10
N LYS A 229 14.70 5.97 -24.26
CA LYS A 229 13.47 5.97 -23.46
C LYS A 229 13.47 6.96 -22.29
N LYS A 230 14.60 7.60 -21.99
CA LYS A 230 14.63 8.77 -21.12
C LYS A 230 14.62 9.99 -22.03
N PRO A 231 13.46 10.55 -22.41
CA PRO A 231 13.46 11.87 -22.99
C PRO A 231 14.07 12.84 -21.97
N ASN A 232 14.96 13.69 -22.49
CA ASN A 232 15.54 14.80 -21.77
C ASN A 232 14.39 15.64 -21.22
N GLY A 233 14.27 15.68 -19.89
CA GLY A 233 13.22 16.41 -19.21
C GLY A 233 13.39 17.90 -19.42
N LEU A 234 12.52 18.50 -20.23
CA LEU A 234 12.15 19.92 -20.23
C LEU A 234 10.88 20.10 -21.10
N VAL A 235 9.78 19.45 -20.72
CA VAL A 235 8.43 19.94 -21.00
C VAL A 235 7.50 19.27 -19.99
N GLY A 236 6.66 20.07 -19.33
CA GLY A 236 5.77 19.64 -18.26
C GLY A 236 4.79 18.58 -18.74
N GLU A 237 5.21 17.32 -18.67
CA GLU A 237 4.30 16.19 -18.59
C GLU A 237 3.50 16.36 -17.31
N VAL A 238 2.18 16.49 -17.48
CA VAL A 238 1.21 16.33 -16.41
C VAL A 238 1.43 14.95 -15.85
N VAL A 239 2.28 14.91 -14.83
CA VAL A 239 2.55 13.77 -13.98
C VAL A 239 1.18 13.23 -13.59
N THR A 240 0.87 12.05 -14.09
CA THR A 240 -0.15 11.18 -13.55
C THR A 240 0.17 11.02 -12.06
N CYS A 241 -0.46 11.88 -11.26
CA CYS A 241 -0.17 12.12 -9.86
C CYS A 241 -0.56 10.94 -8.95
N CYS A 242 -0.93 9.80 -9.54
CA CYS A 242 -1.14 8.53 -8.84
C CYS A 242 0.17 7.83 -8.44
N SER A 243 1.32 8.16 -9.05
CA SER A 243 2.59 7.46 -8.78
C SER A 243 3.48 8.12 -7.73
N LEU A 244 3.31 9.43 -7.49
CA LEU A 244 4.16 10.23 -6.59
C LEU A 244 3.60 10.43 -5.18
N ILE A 245 2.33 10.08 -4.98
CA ILE A 245 1.77 9.90 -3.66
C ILE A 245 1.60 8.40 -3.50
N GLY A 246 2.43 7.78 -2.65
CA GLY A 246 2.26 6.38 -2.24
C GLY A 246 0.95 6.19 -1.45
N ILE A 247 -0.19 6.38 -2.12
CA ILE A 247 -1.56 6.16 -1.63
C ILE A 247 -2.02 4.75 -2.01
N GLU A 248 -1.24 3.99 -2.79
CA GLU A 248 -1.45 2.55 -2.81
C GLU A 248 -1.10 1.96 -1.44
N SER A 249 -2.14 1.54 -0.70
CA SER A 249 -2.10 0.64 0.46
C SER A 249 -1.50 1.27 1.73
N VAL A 250 -2.09 1.19 2.93
CA VAL A 250 -2.33 -0.06 3.68
C VAL A 250 -3.52 0.09 4.67
N LEU A 251 -4.17 1.25 4.79
CA LEU A 251 -5.14 1.46 5.89
C LEU A 251 -6.57 1.03 5.60
N PHE A 252 -6.92 0.71 4.34
CA PHE A 252 -8.30 0.41 3.96
C PHE A 252 -8.47 -0.96 3.30
N PHE A 253 -9.48 -1.71 3.75
CA PHE A 253 -9.82 -3.05 3.22
C PHE A 253 -10.15 -3.03 1.73
N ARG A 254 -10.72 -1.93 1.23
CA ARG A 254 -10.99 -1.72 -0.19
C ARG A 254 -10.09 -0.66 -0.80
N ARG A 255 -9.62 -0.94 -2.01
CA ARG A 255 -8.91 0.02 -2.85
C ARG A 255 -9.91 0.93 -3.55
N PHE A 256 -9.52 2.19 -3.73
CA PHE A 256 -10.27 3.13 -4.54
C PHE A 256 -10.33 2.62 -5.99
N GLN A 257 -11.53 2.64 -6.57
CA GLN A 257 -11.74 2.36 -7.99
C GLN A 257 -12.04 3.68 -8.70
N THR A 258 -11.23 4.00 -9.69
CA THR A 258 -11.44 5.14 -10.59
C THR A 258 -12.76 4.98 -11.32
N PRO A 259 -13.58 6.05 -11.44
CA PRO A 259 -14.76 6.01 -12.29
C PRO A 259 -14.36 5.84 -13.76
N ASP A 260 -15.31 5.36 -14.56
CA ASP A 260 -15.17 5.28 -16.00
C ASP A 260 -15.29 6.69 -16.61
N LEU A 261 -14.68 6.89 -17.77
CA LEU A 261 -14.76 8.16 -18.49
C LEU A 261 -16.13 8.24 -19.19
N ASP A 262 -16.89 9.30 -18.89
CA ASP A 262 -18.14 9.62 -19.58
C ASP A 262 -17.79 10.33 -20.91
N VAL A 263 -18.11 9.72 -22.05
CA VAL A 263 -17.72 10.20 -23.40
C VAL A 263 -18.85 10.04 -24.39
N GLN A 264 -19.07 11.08 -25.20
CA GLN A 264 -20.00 11.05 -26.33
C GLN A 264 -19.37 10.38 -27.55
N LEU A 265 -20.07 9.40 -28.12
CA LEU A 265 -19.68 8.80 -29.40
C LEU A 265 -19.97 9.76 -30.55
N SER A 266 -19.29 9.56 -31.69
CA SER A 266 -19.47 10.43 -32.87
C SER A 266 -20.91 10.50 -33.37
N ASP A 267 -21.68 9.40 -33.24
CA ASP A 267 -23.09 9.33 -33.64
C ASP A 267 -24.04 10.00 -32.62
N GLU A 268 -23.57 10.16 -31.38
CA GLU A 268 -24.34 10.69 -30.25
C GLU A 268 -24.09 12.18 -30.02
N LEU A 269 -23.08 12.76 -30.69
CA LEU A 269 -22.82 14.20 -30.68
C LEU A 269 -24.01 14.96 -31.25
N ALA A 270 -24.72 15.66 -30.37
CA ALA A 270 -25.86 16.47 -30.73
C ALA A 270 -25.43 17.75 -31.46
N SER A 271 -26.15 18.11 -32.53
CA SER A 271 -25.94 19.36 -33.25
C SER A 271 -26.63 20.58 -32.59
N SER A 272 -27.64 20.34 -31.73
CA SER A 272 -28.29 21.37 -30.90
C SER A 272 -28.24 21.06 -29.38
N LEU A 273 -28.06 22.10 -28.55
CA LEU A 273 -28.12 22.01 -27.09
C LEU A 273 -29.48 21.50 -26.59
N ARG A 274 -30.54 21.67 -27.39
CA ARG A 274 -31.88 21.17 -27.07
C ARG A 274 -32.01 19.65 -27.21
N SER A 275 -31.18 19.05 -28.06
CA SER A 275 -31.12 17.60 -28.29
C SER A 275 -30.01 16.91 -27.49
N LEU A 276 -29.15 17.66 -26.79
CA LEU A 276 -28.13 17.07 -25.93
C LEU A 276 -28.78 16.30 -24.79
N LYS A 277 -28.38 15.03 -24.66
CA LYS A 277 -28.70 14.20 -23.50
C LYS A 277 -27.63 14.46 -22.43
N PRO A 278 -28.02 14.86 -21.21
CA PRO A 278 -27.06 15.00 -20.14
C PRO A 278 -26.50 13.63 -19.75
N GLU A 279 -25.18 13.51 -19.74
CA GLU A 279 -24.46 12.29 -19.38
C GLU A 279 -23.82 12.39 -18.00
N GLY A 280 -23.59 11.23 -17.39
CA GLY A 280 -22.95 11.13 -16.09
C GLY A 280 -23.84 11.50 -14.89
N SER A 281 -23.27 11.38 -13.69
CA SER A 281 -23.93 11.79 -12.45
C SER A 281 -22.98 12.59 -11.58
N ILE A 282 -23.31 13.87 -11.38
CA ILE A 282 -22.53 14.82 -10.56
C ILE A 282 -22.35 14.30 -9.13
N LEU A 283 -23.33 13.58 -8.59
CA LEU A 283 -23.24 12.99 -7.25
C LEU A 283 -22.18 11.89 -7.19
N LYS A 284 -22.11 11.04 -8.22
CA LYS A 284 -21.10 9.98 -8.31
C LYS A 284 -19.70 10.57 -8.45
N ASP A 285 -19.54 11.58 -9.32
CA ASP A 285 -18.27 12.29 -9.51
C ASP A 285 -17.79 12.96 -8.21
N ARG A 286 -18.64 13.75 -7.54
CA ARG A 286 -18.29 14.38 -6.25
C ARG A 286 -17.96 13.35 -5.17
N PHE A 287 -18.70 12.26 -5.09
CA PHE A 287 -18.43 11.18 -4.13
C PHE A 287 -17.07 10.51 -4.40
N LYS A 288 -16.76 10.26 -5.68
CA LYS A 288 -15.46 9.70 -6.09
C LYS A 288 -14.31 10.69 -5.89
N SER A 289 -14.52 11.97 -6.10
CA SER A 289 -13.56 13.04 -5.76
C SER A 289 -13.27 13.08 -4.25
N LEU A 290 -14.29 12.94 -3.39
CA LEU A 290 -14.08 12.88 -1.93
C LEU A 290 -13.29 11.63 -1.52
N GLN A 291 -13.49 10.51 -2.22
CA GLN A 291 -12.70 9.28 -2.02
C GLN A 291 -11.25 9.45 -2.48
N LYS A 292 -11.04 10.01 -3.67
CA LYS A 292 -9.70 10.26 -4.24
C LYS A 292 -8.89 11.24 -3.38
N ARG A 293 -9.57 12.20 -2.72
CA ARG A 293 -8.98 13.16 -1.78
C ARG A 293 -8.76 12.62 -0.37
N ASN A 294 -9.03 11.33 -0.12
CA ASN A 294 -8.94 10.70 1.19
C ASN A 294 -9.76 11.41 2.29
N ILE A 295 -10.84 12.10 1.91
CA ILE A 295 -11.79 12.70 2.87
C ILE A 295 -12.80 11.62 3.30
N ILE A 296 -13.23 10.80 2.34
CA ILE A 296 -14.12 9.67 2.56
C ILE A 296 -13.37 8.40 2.16
N GLU A 297 -13.52 7.36 2.96
CA GLU A 297 -12.98 6.05 2.64
C GLU A 297 -13.85 5.28 1.62
N PRO A 298 -13.24 4.49 0.73
CA PRO A 298 -13.99 3.57 -0.14
C PRO A 298 -14.74 2.50 0.68
N ARG A 299 -16.07 2.60 0.74
CA ARG A 299 -16.97 1.64 1.40
C ARG A 299 -18.04 1.13 0.45
N GLU A 300 -18.56 -0.05 0.74
CA GLU A 300 -19.84 -0.51 0.19
C GLU A 300 -20.95 -0.40 1.22
N ARG A 301 -22.19 -0.30 0.71
CA ARG A 301 -23.37 -0.35 1.56
C ARG A 301 -23.46 -1.74 2.22
N ALA A 302 -23.39 -1.76 3.54
CA ALA A 302 -23.61 -2.98 4.31
C ALA A 302 -25.05 -3.48 4.08
N ARG A 303 -25.18 -4.76 3.69
CA ARG A 303 -26.47 -5.44 3.62
C ARG A 303 -26.82 -5.95 5.01
N PHE A 304 -28.06 -5.70 5.45
CA PHE A 304 -28.53 -6.20 6.73
C PHE A 304 -28.86 -7.69 6.61
N ASN A 305 -27.89 -8.53 6.94
CA ASN A 305 -28.08 -9.98 6.99
C ASN A 305 -28.03 -10.42 8.46
N ARG A 306 -29.08 -11.10 8.92
CA ARG A 306 -29.09 -11.70 10.25
C ARG A 306 -28.21 -12.95 10.24
N LYS A 307 -27.37 -13.11 11.28
CA LYS A 307 -26.53 -14.31 11.45
C LYS A 307 -27.37 -15.57 11.70
N TYR A 308 -28.51 -15.43 12.37
CA TYR A 308 -29.41 -16.53 12.72
C TYR A 308 -30.79 -16.32 12.10
N LYS A 309 -31.45 -17.44 11.75
CA LYS A 309 -32.83 -17.43 11.27
C LYS A 309 -33.76 -16.90 12.37
N LEU A 310 -34.68 -16.02 11.99
CA LEU A 310 -35.74 -15.59 12.91
C LEU A 310 -36.65 -16.78 13.19
N LYS A 311 -36.84 -17.12 14.46
CA LYS A 311 -37.84 -18.13 14.86
C LYS A 311 -39.20 -17.45 14.87
N TYR A 312 -40.10 -17.92 14.01
CA TYR A 312 -41.51 -17.57 14.09
C TYR A 312 -42.18 -18.55 15.05
N SER A 313 -42.85 -18.03 16.06
CA SER A 313 -43.70 -18.80 16.95
C SER A 313 -45.11 -18.24 16.88
N GLU A 314 -46.10 -19.10 16.73
CA GLU A 314 -47.50 -18.69 16.85
C GLU A 314 -47.77 -18.19 18.27
N LYS A 315 -48.57 -17.13 18.36
CA LYS A 315 -49.02 -16.64 19.67
C LYS A 315 -50.00 -17.65 20.25
N ARG A 316 -49.91 -17.91 21.56
CA ARG A 316 -50.78 -18.89 22.26
C ARG A 316 -52.26 -18.68 21.98
N ALA A 317 -52.72 -17.43 21.99
CA ALA A 317 -54.11 -17.07 21.73
C ALA A 317 -54.66 -17.55 20.37
N PHE A 318 -53.82 -17.72 19.35
CA PHE A 318 -54.25 -18.25 18.05
C PHE A 318 -54.23 -19.78 18.00
N ARG A 319 -53.37 -20.41 18.81
CA ARG A 319 -53.24 -21.86 18.92
C ARG A 319 -54.38 -22.53 19.70
N GLU A 320 -55.07 -21.77 20.56
CA GLU A 320 -56.13 -22.26 21.45
C GLU A 320 -57.55 -22.16 20.85
N ILE A 321 -57.69 -21.69 19.60
CA ILE A 321 -58.99 -21.46 18.94
C ILE A 321 -59.44 -22.64 18.04
N GLU A 322 -58.65 -23.72 17.96
CA GLU A 322 -58.99 -24.93 17.17
C GLU A 322 -59.92 -25.93 17.87
#